data_AF-A0A926NLX5-F1
#
_entry.id   AF-A0A926NLX5-F1
#
_cell.length_a   1.000
_cell.length_b   1.000
_cell.length_c   1.000
_cell.angle_alpha   90.00
_cell.angle_beta   90.00
_cell.angle_gamma   90.00
#
_symmetry.space_group_name_H-M   'P 1'
#
loop_
_entity.id
_entity.type
_entity.pdbx_description
1 polymer ?
#
loop_
_entity_poly.entity_id
_entity_poly.type
_entity_poly.pdbx_seq_one_letter_code
_entity_poly.pdbx_strand_id
1 'polypeptide(L)'
;MIEVIIYFLKVILNCLLGVQWVSVLLFLIIEWAIVDYYRLGFIEKPKSLLDKIGNFFMKLFMGSGYFLYMKFSKQKWILRKLYMLIALILQGILSIIVYYIITLPLDLIFLR
;
A
#
# COMPACT_ATOMS: atom_id res chain seq x y z
N MET A 1 5.01 23.74 18.23
CA MET A 1 4.50 22.37 18.55
C MET A 1 3.57 21.84 17.47
N ILE A 2 2.54 22.58 17.05
CA ILE A 2 1.58 22.13 16.02
C ILE A 2 2.27 21.85 14.66
N GLU A 3 3.16 22.73 14.21
CA GLU A 3 3.93 22.54 12.97
C GLU A 3 4.74 21.25 12.96
N VAL A 4 5.37 20.91 14.10
CA VAL A 4 6.15 19.67 14.27
C VAL A 4 5.23 18.45 14.14
N ILE A 5 4.04 18.49 14.74
CA ILE A 5 3.04 17.40 14.63
C ILE A 5 2.61 17.23 13.18
N ILE A 6 2.31 18.32 12.47
CA ILE A 6 1.91 18.27 11.05
C ILE A 6 3.05 17.71 10.19
N TYR A 7 4.29 18.12 10.44
CA TYR A 7 5.45 17.57 9.75
C TYR A 7 5.54 16.05 9.90
N PHE A 8 5.46 15.54 11.15
CA PHE A 8 5.48 14.10 11.38
C PHE A 8 4.30 13.38 10.71
N LEU A 9 3.11 13.97 10.72
CA LEU A 9 1.94 13.41 10.04
C LEU A 9 2.17 13.28 8.53
N LYS A 10 2.74 14.30 7.88
CA LYS A 10 3.10 14.25 6.45
C LYS A 10 4.11 13.16 6.16
N VAL A 11 5.15 13.04 7.00
CA VAL A 11 6.17 11.99 6.86
C VAL A 11 5.53 10.60 6.97
N ILE A 12 4.70 10.37 7.98
CA ILE A 12 4.01 9.08 8.17
C ILE A 12 3.10 8.78 6.97
N LEU A 13 2.32 9.76 6.51
CA LEU A 13 1.44 9.59 5.36
C LEU A 13 2.24 9.23 4.09
N ASN A 14 3.33 9.95 3.84
CA ASN A 14 4.20 9.66 2.70
C ASN A 14 4.81 8.26 2.78
N CYS A 15 5.28 7.85 3.96
CA CYS A 15 5.77 6.49 4.20
C CYS A 15 4.70 5.44 3.93
N LEU A 16 3.47 5.64 4.42
CA LEU A 16 2.37 4.68 4.20
C LEU A 16 2.00 4.56 2.72
N LEU A 17 1.89 5.68 2.01
CA LEU A 17 1.59 5.70 0.58
C LEU A 17 2.73 5.11 -0.25
N GLY A 18 3.97 5.39 0.13
CA GLY A 18 5.18 4.83 -0.49
C GLY A 18 5.29 3.32 -0.29
N VAL A 19 5.02 2.83 0.92
CA VAL A 19 4.98 1.40 1.23
C VAL A 19 3.95 0.67 0.36
N GLN A 20 2.75 1.24 0.21
CA GLN A 20 1.72 0.66 -0.66
C GLN A 20 2.16 0.65 -2.13
N TRP A 21 2.81 1.70 -2.59
CA TRP A 21 3.37 1.73 -3.94
C TRP A 21 4.48 0.68 -4.14
N VAL A 22 5.41 0.56 -3.19
CA VAL A 22 6.47 -0.45 -3.18
C VAL A 22 5.89 -1.87 -3.12
N SER A 23 4.78 -2.09 -2.41
CA SER A 23 4.07 -3.37 -2.45
C SER A 23 3.69 -3.76 -3.87
N VAL A 24 3.09 -2.86 -4.65
CA VAL A 24 2.74 -3.15 -6.06
C VAL A 24 3.99 -3.50 -6.88
N LEU A 25 5.10 -2.80 -6.65
CA LEU A 25 6.38 -3.08 -7.29
C LEU A 25 6.92 -4.48 -6.92
N LEU A 26 6.85 -4.87 -5.65
CA LEU A 26 7.27 -6.18 -5.18
C LEU A 26 6.49 -7.30 -5.86
N PHE A 27 5.17 -7.17 -5.96
CA PHE A 27 4.33 -8.13 -6.69
C PHE A 27 4.56 -8.08 -8.22
N LEU A 28 5.01 -6.95 -8.78
CA LEU A 28 5.40 -6.89 -10.18
C LEU A 28 6.70 -7.67 -10.45
N ILE A 29 7.69 -7.61 -9.56
CA ILE A 29 9.02 -8.21 -9.79
C ILE A 29 9.06 -9.66 -9.28
N ILE A 30 8.72 -9.90 -8.01
CA ILE A 30 8.96 -11.18 -7.30
C ILE A 30 7.63 -11.77 -6.79
N GLU A 31 6.66 -11.92 -7.70
CA GLU A 31 5.31 -12.37 -7.36
C GLU A 31 5.24 -13.70 -6.61
N TRP A 32 6.05 -14.71 -6.98
CA TRP A 32 6.00 -16.03 -6.35
C TRP A 32 6.25 -15.93 -4.84
N ALA A 33 7.24 -15.13 -4.43
CA ALA A 33 7.75 -15.15 -3.06
C ALA A 33 6.83 -14.33 -2.18
N ILE A 34 6.36 -13.21 -2.72
CA ILE A 34 5.53 -12.27 -1.98
C ILE A 34 4.11 -12.80 -1.84
N VAL A 35 3.58 -13.53 -2.83
CA VAL A 35 2.28 -14.22 -2.70
C VAL A 35 2.33 -15.29 -1.62
N ASP A 36 3.37 -16.11 -1.61
CA ASP A 36 3.53 -17.16 -0.61
C ASP A 36 3.75 -16.58 0.79
N TYR A 37 4.62 -15.56 0.90
CA TYR A 37 4.80 -14.81 2.14
C TYR A 37 3.47 -14.21 2.64
N TYR A 38 2.69 -13.60 1.75
CA TYR A 38 1.40 -13.02 2.11
C TYR A 38 0.43 -14.07 2.65
N ARG A 39 0.35 -15.23 1.99
CA ARG A 39 -0.52 -16.34 2.40
C ARG A 39 -0.09 -16.97 3.72
N LEU A 40 1.22 -17.08 3.96
CA LEU A 40 1.76 -17.60 5.22
C LEU A 40 1.50 -16.65 6.39
N GLY A 41 1.62 -15.34 6.17
CA GLY A 41 1.41 -14.34 7.22
C GLY A 41 -0.05 -13.93 7.44
N PHE A 42 -0.95 -14.20 6.48
CA PHE A 42 -2.36 -13.78 6.55
C PHE A 42 -3.25 -14.90 7.08
N ILE A 43 -3.85 -14.68 8.25
CA ILE A 43 -4.74 -15.64 8.92
C ILE A 43 -6.19 -15.39 8.44
N GLU A 44 -6.76 -16.31 7.66
CA GLU A 44 -8.11 -16.12 7.09
C GLU A 44 -9.22 -15.93 8.12
N LYS A 45 -9.15 -16.65 9.25
CA LYS A 45 -10.13 -16.59 10.35
C LYS A 45 -9.42 -16.20 11.64
N PRO A 46 -9.06 -14.92 11.82
CA PRO A 46 -8.34 -14.48 13.00
C PRO A 46 -9.25 -14.62 14.24
N LYS A 47 -8.84 -15.44 15.20
CA LYS A 47 -9.62 -15.70 16.43
C LYS A 47 -9.17 -14.79 17.56
N SER A 48 -7.87 -14.49 17.61
CA SER A 48 -7.26 -13.66 18.65
C SER A 48 -7.08 -12.20 18.21
N LEU A 49 -6.86 -11.30 19.16
CA LEU A 49 -6.54 -9.89 18.87
C LEU A 49 -5.17 -9.77 18.19
N LEU A 50 -4.21 -10.62 18.58
CA LEU A 50 -2.89 -10.68 17.95
C LEU A 50 -2.98 -11.08 16.46
N ASP A 51 -3.84 -12.04 16.11
CA ASP A 51 -4.07 -12.44 14.72
C ASP A 51 -4.60 -11.27 13.87
N LYS A 52 -5.51 -10.47 14.45
CA LYS A 52 -6.08 -9.30 13.78
C LYS A 52 -5.03 -8.21 13.57
N ILE A 53 -4.17 -7.98 14.55
CA ILE A 53 -3.04 -7.03 14.43
C ILE A 53 -2.08 -7.50 13.34
N GLY A 54 -1.71 -8.79 13.32
CA GLY A 54 -0.86 -9.36 12.27
C GLY A 54 -1.45 -9.13 10.87
N ASN A 55 -2.73 -9.48 10.69
CA ASN A 55 -3.43 -9.24 9.44
C ASN A 55 -3.52 -7.76 9.06
N PHE A 56 -3.67 -6.87 10.03
CA PHE A 56 -3.66 -5.43 9.79
C PHE A 56 -2.30 -5.00 9.22
N PHE A 57 -1.19 -5.43 9.80
CA PHE A 57 0.14 -5.13 9.26
C PHE A 57 0.35 -5.74 7.87
N MET A 58 -0.09 -6.97 7.62
CA MET A 58 -0.03 -7.57 6.28
C MET A 58 -0.77 -6.71 5.24
N LYS A 59 -1.96 -6.21 5.58
CA LYS A 59 -2.71 -5.28 4.70
C LYS A 59 -2.03 -3.92 4.60
N LEU A 60 -1.51 -3.38 5.69
CA LEU A 60 -0.86 -2.08 5.77
C LEU A 60 0.44 -2.02 4.95
N PHE A 61 1.19 -3.11 4.88
CA PHE A 61 2.44 -3.17 4.14
C PHE A 61 2.26 -3.72 2.72
N MET A 62 1.40 -4.71 2.53
CA MET A 62 1.32 -5.47 1.28
C MET A 62 -0.07 -5.48 0.62
N GLY A 63 -1.06 -4.83 1.22
CA GLY A 63 -2.47 -4.95 0.81
C GLY A 63 -2.77 -4.59 -0.65
N SER A 64 -2.31 -3.43 -1.12
CA SER A 64 -2.57 -2.99 -2.51
C SER A 64 -1.97 -3.93 -3.55
N GLY A 65 -0.69 -4.26 -3.41
CA GLY A 65 0.01 -5.20 -4.29
C GLY A 65 -0.66 -6.57 -4.32
N TYR A 66 -1.00 -7.14 -3.16
CA TYR A 66 -1.68 -8.44 -3.09
C TYR A 66 -3.06 -8.39 -3.74
N PHE A 67 -3.85 -7.35 -3.44
CA PHE A 67 -5.19 -7.18 -4.02
C PHE A 67 -5.14 -7.09 -5.55
N LEU A 68 -4.27 -6.24 -6.09
CA LEU A 68 -4.09 -6.07 -7.54
C LEU A 68 -3.59 -7.35 -8.20
N TYR A 69 -2.60 -8.00 -7.59
CA TYR A 69 -2.08 -9.27 -8.08
C TYR A 69 -3.17 -10.34 -8.16
N MET A 70 -3.95 -10.51 -7.09
CA MET A 70 -5.05 -11.48 -7.07
C MET A 70 -6.11 -11.16 -8.12
N LYS A 71 -6.39 -9.88 -8.39
CA LYS A 71 -7.29 -9.45 -9.47
C LYS A 71 -6.80 -9.85 -10.85
N PHE A 72 -5.49 -9.80 -11.09
CA PHE A 72 -4.87 -10.15 -12.38
C PHE A 72 -4.38 -11.60 -12.47
N SER A 73 -4.50 -12.39 -11.39
CA SER A 73 -4.00 -13.77 -11.31
C SER A 73 -4.54 -14.71 -12.40
N LYS A 74 -5.78 -14.46 -12.87
CA LYS A 74 -6.44 -15.24 -13.93
C LYS A 74 -5.85 -15.03 -15.33
N GLN A 75 -5.01 -14.02 -15.53
CA GLN A 75 -4.44 -13.66 -16.82
C GLN A 75 -3.14 -14.43 -17.10
N LYS A 76 -2.76 -14.54 -18.38
CA LYS A 76 -1.45 -15.07 -18.78
C LYS A 76 -0.34 -14.29 -18.10
N TRP A 77 0.78 -14.93 -17.78
CA TRP A 77 1.89 -14.33 -17.04
C TRP A 77 2.33 -12.96 -17.59
N ILE A 78 2.54 -12.86 -18.92
CA ILE A 78 2.95 -11.60 -19.56
C ILE A 78 1.89 -10.49 -19.45
N LEU A 79 0.61 -10.83 -19.60
CA LEU A 79 -0.50 -9.88 -19.46
C LEU A 79 -0.65 -9.42 -18.01
N ARG A 80 -0.44 -10.33 -17.06
CA ARG A 80 -0.43 -9.99 -15.63
C ARG A 80 0.69 -9.00 -15.30
N LYS A 81 1.90 -9.20 -15.82
CA LYS A 81 3.01 -8.24 -15.66
C LYS A 81 2.68 -6.88 -16.25
N LEU A 82 2.09 -6.84 -17.45
CA LEU A 82 1.65 -5.59 -18.07
C LEU A 82 0.58 -4.87 -17.22
N TYR A 83 -0.43 -5.58 -16.73
CA TYR A 83 -1.45 -4.98 -15.86
C TYR A 83 -0.89 -4.52 -14.52
N MET A 84 0.05 -5.27 -13.92
CA MET A 84 0.74 -4.85 -12.71
C MET A 84 1.60 -3.60 -12.93
N LEU A 85 2.24 -3.46 -14.10
CA LEU A 85 3.00 -2.26 -14.46
C LEU A 85 2.08 -1.04 -14.60
N ILE A 86 0.95 -1.20 -15.29
CA ILE A 86 -0.07 -0.14 -15.39
C ILE A 86 -0.59 0.22 -13.99
N ALA A 87 -0.89 -0.79 -13.16
CA ALA A 87 -1.37 -0.57 -11.81
C ALA A 87 -0.33 0.13 -10.92
N LEU A 88 0.96 -0.12 -11.10
CA LEU A 88 2.04 0.58 -10.39
C LEU A 88 2.04 2.09 -10.71
N ILE A 89 1.88 2.44 -11.99
CA ILE A 89 1.80 3.85 -12.42
C ILE A 89 0.55 4.50 -11.84
N LEU A 90 -0.61 3.84 -11.98
CA LEU A 90 -1.88 4.35 -11.46
C LEU A 90 -1.86 4.50 -9.93
N GLN A 91 -1.30 3.52 -9.21
CA GLN A 91 -1.16 3.57 -7.76
C GLN A 91 -0.25 4.73 -7.35
N GLY A 92 0.83 4.99 -8.10
CA GLY A 92 1.73 6.12 -7.83
C GLY A 92 1.01 7.47 -7.98
N ILE A 93 0.26 7.65 -9.07
CA ILE A 93 -0.56 8.85 -9.29
C ILE A 93 -1.61 9.00 -8.17
N LEU A 94 -2.33 7.92 -7.84
CA LEU A 94 -3.31 7.92 -6.76
C LEU A 94 -2.69 8.28 -5.41
N SER A 95 -1.52 7.73 -5.09
CA SER A 95 -0.78 8.06 -3.86
C SER A 95 -0.45 9.56 -3.80
N ILE A 96 0.03 10.15 -4.89
CA ILE A 96 0.33 11.58 -4.95
C ILE A 96 -0.94 12.41 -4.73
N ILE A 97 -2.05 12.05 -5.39
CA ILE A 97 -3.34 12.73 -5.24
C ILE A 97 -3.81 12.67 -3.79
N VAL A 98 -3.80 11.49 -3.17
CA VAL A 98 -4.21 11.29 -1.78
C VAL A 98 -3.34 12.11 -0.82
N TYR A 99 -2.03 12.15 -1.05
CA TYR A 99 -1.12 12.96 -0.25
C TYR A 99 -1.51 14.45 -0.27
N TYR A 100 -1.71 15.02 -1.45
CA TYR A 100 -2.07 16.44 -1.58
C TYR A 100 -3.47 16.75 -1.05
N ILE A 101 -4.44 15.87 -1.24
CA ILE A 101 -5.80 16.04 -0.68
C ILE A 101 -5.75 16.18 0.85
N ILE A 102 -4.86 15.43 1.52
CA ILE A 102 -4.75 15.47 2.98
C ILE A 102 -3.87 16.63 3.45
N THR A 103 -2.76 16.89 2.76
CA THR A 103 -1.74 17.84 3.23
C THR A 103 -2.03 19.29 2.88
N LEU A 104 -2.66 19.58 1.73
CA LEU A 104 -2.98 20.96 1.35
C LEU A 104 -3.92 21.67 2.35
N PRO A 105 -5.02 21.04 2.82
CA PRO A 105 -5.88 21.68 3.82
C PRO A 105 -5.16 21.92 5.15
N LEU A 106 -4.30 20.98 5.57
CA LEU A 106 -3.52 21.14 6.80
C LEU A 106 -2.57 22.33 6.71
N ASP A 107 -1.94 22.52 5.55
CA ASP A 107 -1.02 23.63 5.33
C ASP A 107 -1.74 24.97 5.31
N LEU A 108 -2.89 25.04 4.64
CA LEU A 108 -3.69 26.26 4.56
C LEU A 108 -4.25 26.71 5.92
N ILE A 109 -4.59 25.76 6.80
CA ILE A 109 -5.24 26.06 8.08
C ILE A 109 -4.21 26.36 9.18
N PHE A 110 -3.11 25.60 9.23
CA PHE A 110 -2.22 25.58 10.41
C PHE A 110 -0.80 26.08 10.16
N LEU A 111 -0.37 26.22 8.90
CA LEU A 111 0.96 26.69 8.51
C LEU A 111 0.91 28.02 7.74
N ARG A 112 -0.17 28.79 7.97
CA ARG A 112 -0.35 30.13 7.40
C ARG A 112 0.55 31.15 8.08
#